data_AF-A0A7C6XQI7-F1
#
_entry.id   AF-A0A7C6XQI7-F1
#
_cell.length_a   1.000
_cell.length_b   1.000
_cell.length_c   1.000
_cell.angle_alpha   90.00
_cell.angle_beta   90.00
_cell.angle_gamma   90.00
#
_symmetry.space_group_name_H-M   'P 1'
#
loop_
_entity.id
_entity.type
_entity.pdbx_description
1 polymer ?
#
loop_
_entity_poly.entity_id
_entity_poly.type
_entity_poly.pdbx_seq_one_letter_code
_entity_poly.pdbx_strand_id
1 'polypeptide(L)'
;MTTRDDAAMVADSVVQALRLGFSVLHPTMLIEQRGANLGQVALPDPADMERLEMDTAYPVSDPWDVIVLVHRTFYELTGEVVERDDYGNWMLAGPAQVPVFVSVRSDYPVVRVWARLVRGISEGKAALREMNILNRDADRVRFNVGHDALWAQFEVTCGPFVPRHVQTAVALVADAAGAVSEDFALRTGGVV
;
A
#
# COMPACT_ATOMS: atom_id res chain seq x y z
N MET A 1 -35.32 -3.66 6.04
CA MET A 1 -35.70 -5.02 6.47
C MET A 1 -35.65 -5.89 5.23
N THR A 2 -34.50 -6.51 4.96
CA THR A 2 -34.28 -7.35 3.77
C THR A 2 -35.18 -8.58 3.87
N THR A 3 -36.03 -8.82 2.87
CA THR A 3 -36.97 -9.94 2.91
C THR A 3 -36.23 -11.26 2.63
N ARG A 4 -36.80 -12.39 3.07
CA ARG A 4 -36.19 -13.71 2.89
C ARG A 4 -35.96 -14.07 1.41
N ASP A 5 -36.79 -13.50 0.53
CA ASP A 5 -36.71 -13.68 -0.92
C ASP A 5 -35.53 -12.91 -1.52
N ASP A 6 -35.21 -11.71 -1.00
CA ASP A 6 -34.03 -10.94 -1.40
C ASP A 6 -32.74 -11.71 -1.06
N ALA A 7 -32.70 -12.35 0.11
CA ALA A 7 -31.54 -13.15 0.53
C ALA A 7 -31.33 -14.39 -0.34
N ALA A 8 -32.42 -15.05 -0.78
CA ALA A 8 -32.35 -16.21 -1.65
C ALA A 8 -31.82 -15.84 -3.05
N MET A 9 -32.28 -14.70 -3.60
CA MET A 9 -31.81 -14.20 -4.89
C MET A 9 -30.32 -13.84 -4.87
N VAL A 10 -29.85 -13.20 -3.80
CA VAL A 10 -28.41 -12.91 -3.62
C VAL A 10 -27.61 -14.19 -3.49
N ALA A 11 -28.08 -15.16 -2.71
CA ALA A 11 -27.40 -16.45 -2.55
C ALA A 11 -27.26 -17.20 -3.89
N ASP A 12 -28.32 -17.23 -4.71
CA ASP A 12 -28.27 -17.86 -6.03
C ASP A 12 -27.30 -17.16 -6.97
N SER A 13 -27.30 -15.82 -6.96
CA SER A 13 -26.37 -15.00 -7.75
C SER A 13 -24.91 -15.25 -7.37
N VAL A 14 -24.61 -15.36 -6.06
CA VAL A 14 -23.27 -15.67 -5.56
C VAL A 14 -22.84 -17.10 -5.96
N VAL A 15 -23.73 -18.09 -5.83
CA VAL A 15 -23.44 -19.47 -6.24
C VAL A 15 -23.18 -19.57 -7.74
N GLN A 16 -23.96 -18.85 -8.56
CA GLN A 16 -23.75 -18.80 -10.01
C GLN A 16 -22.42 -18.13 -10.37
N ALA A 17 -22.09 -17.00 -9.76
CA ALA A 17 -20.80 -16.35 -9.96
C ALA A 17 -19.62 -17.27 -9.59
N LEU A 18 -19.71 -17.96 -8.44
CA LEU A 18 -18.70 -18.93 -8.01
C LEU A 18 -18.55 -20.10 -9.01
N ARG A 19 -19.67 -20.62 -9.51
CA ARG A 19 -19.67 -21.75 -10.44
C ARG A 19 -19.16 -21.37 -11.83
N LEU A 20 -19.61 -20.25 -12.37
CA LEU A 20 -19.31 -19.83 -13.73
C LEU A 20 -17.94 -19.13 -13.83
N GLY A 21 -17.62 -18.26 -12.87
CA GLY A 21 -16.38 -17.48 -12.89
C GLY A 21 -15.17 -18.24 -12.31
N PHE A 22 -15.40 -19.02 -11.26
CA PHE A 22 -14.31 -19.65 -10.49
C PHE A 22 -14.33 -21.19 -10.55
N SER A 23 -15.25 -21.80 -11.31
CA SER A 23 -15.43 -23.26 -11.39
C SER A 23 -15.67 -23.94 -10.03
N VAL A 24 -16.17 -23.19 -9.04
CA VAL A 24 -16.49 -23.70 -7.71
C VAL A 24 -17.92 -24.26 -7.73
N LEU A 25 -18.05 -25.59 -7.65
CA LEU A 25 -19.36 -26.27 -7.76
C LEU A 25 -20.34 -25.90 -6.64
N HIS A 26 -19.82 -25.65 -5.44
CA HIS A 26 -20.59 -25.31 -4.25
C HIS A 26 -19.76 -24.46 -3.26
N PRO A 27 -20.34 -23.46 -2.57
CA PRO A 27 -19.60 -22.60 -1.62
C PRO A 27 -18.86 -23.35 -0.51
N THR A 28 -19.34 -24.52 -0.09
CA THR A 28 -18.66 -25.37 0.92
C THR A 28 -17.30 -25.90 0.45
N MET A 29 -17.03 -25.86 -0.85
CA MET A 29 -15.71 -26.22 -1.40
C MET A 29 -14.70 -25.08 -1.27
N LEU A 30 -15.13 -23.88 -0.87
CA LEU A 30 -14.22 -22.79 -0.55
C LEU A 30 -13.44 -23.17 0.71
N ILE A 31 -12.13 -23.25 0.57
CA ILE A 31 -11.22 -23.39 1.69
C ILE A 31 -10.70 -21.98 1.99
N GLU A 32 -10.88 -21.53 3.23
CA GLU A 32 -10.24 -20.32 3.72
C GLU A 32 -8.73 -20.54 3.69
N GLN A 33 -8.06 -19.98 2.68
CA GLN A 33 -6.62 -20.01 2.62
C GLN A 33 -6.08 -18.86 3.48
N ARG A 34 -5.81 -19.16 4.75
CA ARG A 34 -5.08 -18.22 5.61
C ARG A 34 -3.71 -17.95 4.99
N GLY A 35 -3.42 -16.69 4.72
CA GLY A 35 -2.17 -16.26 4.08
C GLY A 35 -2.16 -16.37 2.56
N ALA A 36 -3.32 -16.34 1.89
CA ALA A 36 -3.37 -16.09 0.45
C ALA A 36 -2.55 -14.83 0.12
N ASN A 37 -1.73 -14.90 -0.93
CA ASN A 37 -0.93 -13.75 -1.36
C ASN A 37 -1.85 -12.72 -2.03
N LEU A 38 -2.45 -11.84 -1.23
CA LEU A 38 -3.34 -10.77 -1.70
C LEU A 38 -2.66 -9.82 -2.70
N GLY A 39 -1.33 -9.81 -2.74
CA GLY A 39 -0.56 -9.05 -3.71
C GLY A 39 -0.79 -9.49 -5.17
N GLN A 40 -1.17 -10.75 -5.40
CA GLN A 40 -1.35 -11.31 -6.75
C GLN A 40 -2.82 -11.47 -7.16
N VAL A 41 -3.77 -11.15 -6.27
CA VAL A 41 -5.21 -11.28 -6.56
C VAL A 41 -5.68 -10.13 -7.42
N ALA A 42 -6.25 -10.38 -8.60
CA ALA A 42 -6.79 -9.31 -9.45
C ALA A 42 -7.76 -8.39 -8.67
N LEU A 43 -7.59 -7.07 -8.84
CA LEU A 43 -8.45 -6.07 -8.21
C LEU A 43 -9.62 -5.72 -9.14
N PRO A 44 -10.79 -5.35 -8.59
CA PRO A 44 -11.87 -4.81 -9.39
C PRO A 44 -11.42 -3.51 -10.08
N ASP A 45 -11.94 -3.25 -11.29
CA ASP A 45 -11.68 -1.99 -11.99
C ASP A 45 -12.28 -0.83 -11.17
N PRO A 46 -11.45 0.13 -10.72
CA PRO A 46 -11.93 1.24 -9.89
C PRO A 46 -12.86 2.20 -10.67
N ALA A 47 -12.83 2.18 -12.00
CA ALA A 47 -13.74 2.97 -12.84
C ALA A 47 -15.19 2.46 -12.78
N ASP A 48 -15.39 1.18 -12.49
CA ASP A 48 -16.71 0.55 -12.32
C ASP A 48 -17.29 0.72 -10.89
N MET A 49 -16.54 1.37 -10.00
CA MET A 49 -16.89 1.54 -8.59
C MET A 49 -17.39 2.96 -8.30
N GLU A 50 -18.10 3.12 -7.18
CA GLU A 50 -18.45 4.45 -6.68
C GLU A 50 -17.19 5.27 -6.39
N ARG A 51 -17.22 6.57 -6.68
CA ARG A 51 -16.10 7.47 -6.41
C ARG A 51 -15.82 7.60 -4.93
N LEU A 52 -14.54 7.73 -4.58
CA LEU A 52 -14.16 7.99 -3.19
C LEU A 52 -14.14 9.50 -2.90
N GLU A 53 -14.70 9.86 -1.76
CA GLU A 53 -14.53 11.17 -1.16
C GLU A 53 -13.25 11.18 -0.34
N MET A 54 -12.28 12.00 -0.74
CA MET A 54 -10.90 11.90 -0.25
C MET A 54 -10.75 12.12 1.26
N ASP A 55 -11.63 12.92 1.86
CA ASP A 55 -11.60 13.29 3.28
C ASP A 55 -12.59 12.49 4.15
N THR A 56 -13.26 11.50 3.56
CA THR A 56 -14.24 10.66 4.26
C THR A 56 -13.57 9.44 4.92
N ALA A 57 -14.02 9.10 6.12
CA ALA A 57 -13.61 7.89 6.82
C ALA A 57 -14.47 6.69 6.40
N TYR A 58 -13.82 5.67 5.83
CA TYR A 58 -14.42 4.42 5.41
C TYR A 58 -14.12 3.32 6.44
N PRO A 59 -15.13 2.56 6.91
CA PRO A 59 -14.89 1.43 7.78
C PRO A 59 -14.13 0.33 7.03
N VAL A 60 -13.19 -0.33 7.71
CA VAL A 60 -12.49 -1.51 7.19
C VAL A 60 -12.56 -2.62 8.24
N SER A 61 -12.75 -3.84 7.77
CA SER A 61 -12.82 -5.03 8.62
C SER A 61 -11.57 -5.89 8.48
N ASP A 62 -10.96 -5.90 7.30
CA ASP A 62 -9.81 -6.75 6.98
C ASP A 62 -8.81 -6.04 6.02
N PRO A 63 -7.63 -6.64 5.77
CA PRO A 63 -6.65 -6.08 4.86
C PRO A 63 -7.12 -5.96 3.40
N TRP A 64 -8.08 -6.78 2.96
CA TRP A 64 -8.60 -6.72 1.60
C TRP A 64 -9.41 -5.44 1.39
N ASP A 65 -10.22 -5.02 2.36
CA ASP A 65 -10.90 -3.72 2.32
C ASP A 65 -9.90 -2.58 2.11
N VAL A 66 -8.78 -2.60 2.84
CA VAL A 66 -7.73 -1.59 2.72
C VAL A 66 -7.07 -1.64 1.34
N ILE A 67 -6.79 -2.83 0.79
CA ILE A 67 -6.23 -2.99 -0.56
C ILE A 67 -7.14 -2.35 -1.62
N VAL A 68 -8.44 -2.64 -1.56
CA VAL A 68 -9.43 -2.08 -2.51
C VAL A 68 -9.55 -0.57 -2.35
N LEU A 69 -9.55 -0.05 -1.12
CA LEU A 69 -9.64 1.38 -0.87
C LEU A 69 -8.38 2.13 -1.29
N VAL A 70 -7.18 1.57 -1.10
CA VAL A 70 -5.92 2.12 -1.62
C VAL A 70 -5.95 2.15 -3.15
N HIS A 71 -6.38 1.07 -3.80
CA HIS A 71 -6.49 1.01 -5.25
C HIS A 71 -7.38 2.11 -5.83
N ARG A 72 -8.57 2.27 -5.27
CA ARG A 72 -9.51 3.34 -5.64
C ARG A 72 -8.94 4.72 -5.32
N THR A 73 -8.23 4.88 -4.19
CA THR A 73 -7.58 6.14 -3.83
C THR A 73 -6.58 6.56 -4.90
N PHE A 74 -5.77 5.64 -5.43
CA PHE A 74 -4.83 5.98 -6.50
C PHE A 74 -5.53 6.34 -7.79
N TYR A 75 -6.58 5.62 -8.16
CA TYR A 75 -7.41 5.98 -9.32
C TYR A 75 -7.98 7.40 -9.20
N GLU A 76 -8.50 7.80 -8.03
CA GLU A 76 -8.99 9.17 -7.82
C GLU A 76 -7.88 10.22 -7.91
N LEU A 77 -6.64 9.88 -7.55
CA LEU A 77 -5.50 10.79 -7.59
C LEU A 77 -4.90 10.94 -8.98
N THR A 78 -4.83 9.86 -9.77
CA THR A 78 -4.13 9.83 -11.06
C THR A 78 -5.08 9.92 -12.25
N GLY A 79 -6.35 9.52 -12.08
CA GLY A 79 -7.31 9.33 -13.17
C GLY A 79 -7.10 8.04 -13.97
N GLU A 80 -6.12 7.22 -13.59
CA GLU A 80 -5.73 6.00 -14.30
C GLU A 80 -5.52 4.84 -13.33
N VAL A 81 -5.72 3.61 -13.79
CA VAL A 81 -5.50 2.41 -12.99
C VAL A 81 -4.00 2.24 -12.74
N VAL A 82 -3.57 2.35 -11.49
CA VAL A 82 -2.18 2.08 -11.10
C VAL A 82 -2.00 0.59 -10.87
N GLU A 83 -1.18 -0.04 -11.72
CA GLU A 83 -0.85 -1.46 -11.63
C GLU A 83 -0.01 -1.78 -10.39
N ARG A 84 -0.16 -3.01 -9.89
CA ARG A 84 0.70 -3.56 -8.84
C ARG A 84 1.81 -4.39 -9.45
N ASP A 85 2.97 -4.37 -8.81
CA ASP A 85 4.09 -5.25 -9.15
C ASP A 85 3.83 -6.71 -8.75
N ASP A 86 4.77 -7.60 -9.06
CA ASP A 86 4.70 -9.05 -8.75
C ASP A 86 4.61 -9.35 -7.24
N TYR A 87 4.94 -8.37 -6.40
CA TYR A 87 4.88 -8.45 -4.94
C TYR A 87 3.63 -7.79 -4.37
N GLY A 88 2.74 -7.24 -5.22
CA GLY A 88 1.51 -6.59 -4.80
C GLY A 88 1.68 -5.16 -4.33
N ASN A 89 2.80 -4.50 -4.64
CA ASN A 89 3.02 -3.11 -4.30
C ASN A 89 2.57 -2.22 -5.46
N TRP A 90 1.95 -1.09 -5.14
CA TRP A 90 1.81 0.01 -6.09
C TRP A 90 3.08 0.83 -6.12
N MET A 91 3.49 1.26 -7.32
CA MET A 91 4.58 2.19 -7.51
C MET A 91 4.03 3.51 -8.02
N LEU A 92 4.27 4.59 -7.28
CA LEU A 92 3.88 5.94 -7.63
C LEU A 92 5.12 6.77 -7.92
N ALA A 93 5.07 7.60 -8.96
CA ALA A 93 6.03 8.67 -9.14
C ALA A 93 5.71 9.79 -8.15
N GLY A 94 6.55 9.99 -7.13
CA GLY A 94 6.40 11.13 -6.22
C GLY A 94 6.64 12.47 -6.94
N PRO A 95 6.29 13.61 -6.33
CA PRO A 95 6.53 14.95 -6.90
C PRO A 95 7.99 15.21 -7.31
N ALA A 96 8.95 14.53 -6.68
CA ALA A 96 10.38 14.59 -6.98
C ALA A 96 10.88 13.52 -7.97
N GLN A 97 9.97 12.82 -8.68
CA GLN A 97 10.29 11.65 -9.54
C GLN A 97 10.98 10.48 -8.82
N VAL A 98 11.02 10.48 -7.49
CA VAL A 98 11.47 9.34 -6.71
C VAL A 98 10.36 8.28 -6.69
N PRO A 99 10.65 7.02 -7.03
CA PRO A 99 9.69 5.92 -6.90
C PRO A 99 9.28 5.72 -5.43
N VAL A 100 8.00 5.92 -5.15
CA VAL A 100 7.39 5.62 -3.85
C VAL A 100 6.54 4.37 -3.99
N PHE A 101 6.81 3.40 -3.13
CA PHE A 101 6.10 2.14 -3.09
C PHE A 101 5.04 2.17 -1.99
N VAL A 102 3.89 1.57 -2.27
CA VAL A 102 2.80 1.42 -1.32
C VAL A 102 2.35 -0.03 -1.29
N SER A 103 2.10 -0.57 -0.10
CA SER A 103 1.48 -1.88 0.11
C SER A 103 0.62 -1.90 1.35
N VAL A 104 -0.15 -2.97 1.49
CA VAL A 104 -0.96 -3.24 2.67
C VAL A 104 -0.39 -4.45 3.38
N ARG A 105 -0.25 -4.35 4.69
CA ARG A 105 0.16 -5.48 5.53
C ARG A 105 -0.89 -6.58 5.50
N SER A 106 -0.47 -7.84 5.41
CA SER A 106 -1.37 -8.99 5.35
C SER A 106 -1.97 -9.37 6.71
N ASP A 107 -1.35 -8.91 7.81
CA ASP A 107 -1.72 -9.26 9.18
C ASP A 107 -2.59 -8.19 9.86
N TYR A 108 -2.48 -6.93 9.45
CA TYR A 108 -3.19 -5.79 10.04
C TYR A 108 -3.61 -4.78 8.97
N PRO A 109 -4.71 -4.02 9.18
CA PRO A 109 -5.14 -2.96 8.27
C PRO A 109 -4.22 -1.74 8.38
N VAL A 110 -3.01 -1.88 7.82
CA VAL A 110 -1.96 -0.88 7.82
C VAL A 110 -1.44 -0.75 6.40
N VAL A 111 -1.45 0.48 5.88
CA VAL A 111 -0.79 0.84 4.63
C VAL A 111 0.64 1.22 4.95
N ARG A 112 1.59 0.58 4.28
CA ARG A 112 3.00 0.94 4.32
C ARG A 112 3.32 1.76 3.08
N VAL A 113 4.02 2.88 3.26
CA VAL A 113 4.55 3.72 2.19
C VAL A 113 6.05 3.81 2.38
N TRP A 114 6.85 3.53 1.36
CA TRP A 114 8.30 3.59 1.47
C TRP A 114 9.00 3.97 0.16
N ALA A 115 10.21 4.48 0.27
CA ALA A 115 11.07 4.78 -0.86
C ALA A 115 12.52 4.39 -0.53
N ARG A 116 13.25 3.93 -1.54
CA ARG A 116 14.70 3.78 -1.46
C ARG A 116 15.33 5.13 -1.75
N LEU A 117 16.15 5.63 -0.82
CA LEU A 117 16.75 6.95 -0.92
C LEU A 117 18.20 6.90 -1.40
N VAL A 118 18.94 5.90 -0.94
CA VAL A 118 20.36 5.70 -1.27
C VAL A 118 20.60 4.20 -1.47
N ARG A 119 21.46 3.83 -2.39
CA ARG A 119 21.93 2.46 -2.63
C ARG A 119 23.46 2.39 -2.68
N GLY A 120 24.00 1.18 -2.60
CA GLY A 120 25.44 0.95 -2.71
C GLY A 120 26.24 1.55 -1.56
N ILE A 121 25.65 1.63 -0.37
CA ILE A 121 26.31 2.10 0.84
C ILE A 121 27.55 1.24 1.11
N SER A 122 28.73 1.84 1.10
CA SER A 122 30.00 1.16 1.35
C SER A 122 30.46 1.28 2.80
N GLU A 123 30.04 2.32 3.51
CA GLU A 123 30.43 2.56 4.90
C GLU A 123 29.30 2.24 5.90
N GLY A 124 29.07 0.95 6.17
CA GLY A 124 27.95 0.50 7.02
C GLY A 124 27.90 1.11 8.44
N LYS A 125 29.06 1.31 9.09
CA LYS A 125 29.11 1.94 10.43
C LYS A 125 28.74 3.43 10.38
N ALA A 126 29.14 4.14 9.32
CA ALA A 126 28.75 5.53 9.10
C ALA A 126 27.24 5.60 8.82
N ALA A 127 26.73 4.72 7.95
CA ALA A 127 25.31 4.67 7.62
C ALA A 127 24.40 4.44 8.83
N LEU A 128 24.77 3.52 9.73
CA LEU A 128 24.00 3.31 10.98
C LEU A 128 24.03 4.55 11.89
N ARG A 129 25.16 5.26 11.96
CA ARG A 129 25.27 6.50 12.74
C ARG A 129 24.39 7.60 12.15
N GLU A 130 24.53 7.87 10.86
CA GLU A 130 23.76 8.90 10.16
C GLU A 130 22.26 8.59 10.19
N MET A 131 21.86 7.33 10.01
CA MET A 131 20.46 6.90 10.11
C MET A 131 19.88 7.16 11.51
N ASN A 132 20.67 6.93 12.57
CA ASN A 132 20.23 7.22 13.94
C ASN A 132 20.09 8.73 14.22
N ILE A 133 20.92 9.56 13.57
CA ILE A 133 20.80 11.02 13.63
C ILE A 133 19.53 11.45 12.91
N LEU A 134 19.31 10.97 11.67
CA LEU A 134 18.09 11.24 10.91
C LEU A 134 16.84 10.86 11.69
N ASN A 135 16.80 9.67 12.28
CA ASN A 135 15.65 9.21 13.06
C ASN A 135 15.42 9.99 14.36
N ARG A 136 16.47 10.60 14.93
CA ARG A 136 16.34 11.46 16.12
C ARG A 136 15.62 12.75 15.78
N ASP A 137 15.91 13.33 14.62
CA ASP A 137 15.38 14.62 14.20
C ASP A 137 14.11 14.49 13.35
N ALA A 138 13.78 13.28 12.90
CA ALA A 138 12.59 13.01 12.11
C ALA A 138 11.33 12.82 12.97
N ASP A 139 10.35 13.69 12.74
CA ASP A 139 9.06 13.66 13.43
C ASP A 139 8.06 12.65 12.83
N ARG A 140 8.13 12.43 11.51
CA ARG A 140 7.07 11.75 10.75
C ARG A 140 7.53 10.46 10.09
N VAL A 141 8.62 10.52 9.33
CA VAL A 141 9.14 9.39 8.55
C VAL A 141 10.21 8.67 9.35
N ARG A 142 10.27 7.35 9.21
CA ARG A 142 11.35 6.54 9.80
C ARG A 142 12.30 6.07 8.73
N PHE A 143 13.58 6.03 9.08
CA PHE A 143 14.66 5.60 8.21
C PHE A 143 15.21 4.25 8.67
N ASN A 144 15.54 3.38 7.73
CA ASN A 144 16.23 2.13 8.00
C ASN A 144 17.34 1.88 6.98
N VAL A 145 18.45 1.32 7.46
CA VAL A 145 19.55 0.85 6.61
C VAL A 145 19.47 -0.66 6.52
N GLY A 146 19.51 -1.18 5.30
CA GLY A 146 19.53 -2.62 5.04
C GLY A 146 19.77 -2.89 3.56
N HIS A 147 20.42 -4.02 3.26
CA HIS A 147 20.80 -4.39 1.88
C HIS A 147 21.58 -3.28 1.16
N ASP A 148 22.56 -2.69 1.85
CA ASP A 148 23.40 -1.58 1.36
C ASP A 148 22.60 -0.38 0.84
N ALA A 149 21.41 -0.16 1.41
CA ALA A 149 20.51 0.91 1.03
C ALA A 149 19.88 1.61 2.23
N LEU A 150 19.59 2.90 2.06
CA LEU A 150 18.77 3.69 2.96
C LEU A 150 17.34 3.69 2.45
N TRP A 151 16.41 3.42 3.34
CA TRP A 151 14.98 3.43 3.07
C TRP A 151 14.29 4.42 3.99
N ALA A 152 13.33 5.15 3.44
CA ALA A 152 12.36 5.95 4.19
C ALA A 152 11.01 5.23 4.19
N GLN A 153 10.32 5.23 5.32
CA GLN A 153 9.02 4.59 5.46
C GLN A 153 8.06 5.38 6.36
N PHE A 154 6.77 5.28 6.05
CA PHE A 154 5.66 5.77 6.84
C PHE A 154 4.56 4.71 6.85
N GLU A 155 3.94 4.47 8.01
CA GLU A 155 2.81 3.54 8.14
C GLU A 155 1.54 4.32 8.50
N VAL A 156 0.45 4.02 7.80
CA VAL A 156 -0.89 4.56 8.05
C VAL A 156 -1.75 3.44 8.61
N THR A 157 -2.24 3.60 9.85
CA THR A 157 -3.25 2.71 10.42
C THR A 157 -4.62 3.03 9.81
N CYS A 158 -5.36 2.00 9.40
CA CYS A 158 -6.57 2.17 8.57
C CYS A 158 -7.87 1.82 9.27
N GLY A 159 -7.97 1.92 10.60
CA GLY A 159 -9.21 1.70 11.35
C GLY A 159 -9.78 2.98 11.95
N PRO A 160 -10.47 3.87 11.20
CA PRO A 160 -10.96 3.73 9.81
C PRO A 160 -9.96 4.21 8.74
N PHE A 161 -10.24 3.89 7.46
CA PHE A 161 -9.43 4.30 6.31
C PHE A 161 -9.88 5.68 5.82
N VAL A 162 -8.93 6.61 5.63
CA VAL A 162 -9.19 7.92 5.03
C VAL A 162 -8.24 8.08 3.82
N PRO A 163 -8.74 8.22 2.58
CA PRO A 163 -7.90 8.29 1.38
C PRO A 163 -6.81 9.38 1.46
N ARG A 164 -7.16 10.55 2.03
CA ARG A 164 -6.24 11.67 2.25
C ARG A 164 -5.01 11.29 3.07
N HIS A 165 -5.12 10.36 4.02
CA HIS A 165 -3.98 9.94 4.84
C HIS A 165 -2.94 9.18 4.02
N VAL A 166 -3.38 8.35 3.06
CA VAL A 166 -2.46 7.65 2.14
C VAL A 166 -1.80 8.65 1.20
N GLN A 167 -2.57 9.58 0.62
CA GLN A 167 -2.03 10.67 -0.20
C GLN A 167 -0.95 11.47 0.56
N THR A 168 -1.24 11.82 1.81
CA THR A 168 -0.33 12.57 2.68
C THR A 168 0.92 11.75 2.99
N ALA A 169 0.79 10.45 3.29
CA ALA A 169 1.94 9.59 3.54
C ALA A 169 2.86 9.46 2.32
N VAL A 170 2.31 9.35 1.11
CA VAL A 170 3.08 9.36 -0.14
C VAL A 170 3.85 10.66 -0.30
N ALA A 171 3.22 11.81 -0.06
CA ALA A 171 3.87 13.11 -0.12
C ALA A 171 5.01 13.22 0.92
N LEU A 172 4.77 12.83 2.17
CA LEU A 172 5.78 12.88 3.24
C LEU A 172 7.02 12.03 2.93
N VAL A 173 6.84 10.83 2.38
CA VAL A 173 7.96 9.96 2.01
C VAL A 173 8.71 10.53 0.80
N ALA A 174 8.00 11.08 -0.20
CA ALA A 174 8.63 11.72 -1.35
C ALA A 174 9.44 12.98 -0.95
N ASP A 175 8.92 13.81 -0.05
CA ASP A 175 9.63 14.99 0.45
C ASP A 175 10.89 14.61 1.23
N ALA A 176 10.80 13.58 2.08
CA ALA A 176 11.95 13.03 2.80
C ALA A 176 13.02 12.50 1.84
N ALA A 177 12.60 11.90 0.71
CA ALA A 177 13.52 11.42 -0.31
C ALA A 177 14.33 12.53 -0.96
N GLY A 178 13.69 13.66 -1.28
CA GLY A 178 14.37 14.83 -1.86
C GLY A 178 15.31 15.52 -0.87
N ALA A 179 14.95 15.60 0.42
CA ALA A 179 15.70 16.37 1.39
C ALA A 179 16.98 15.69 1.92
N VAL A 180 17.00 14.35 1.98
CA VAL A 180 18.01 13.60 2.76
C VAL A 180 19.02 12.84 1.88
N SER A 181 18.63 12.46 0.66
CA SER A 181 19.33 11.45 -0.14
C SER A 181 20.78 11.82 -0.48
N GLU A 182 21.04 13.05 -0.94
CA GLU A 182 22.38 13.47 -1.40
C GLU A 182 23.42 13.54 -0.26
N ASP A 183 23.09 14.18 0.86
CA ASP A 183 24.00 14.34 2.00
C ASP A 183 24.30 12.99 2.66
N PHE A 184 23.29 12.13 2.78
CA PHE A 184 23.49 10.78 3.29
C PHE A 184 24.41 9.97 2.36
N ALA A 185 24.15 9.99 1.04
CA ALA A 185 24.97 9.27 0.06
C ALA A 185 26.44 9.70 0.14
N LEU A 186 26.71 11.00 0.24
CA LEU A 186 28.07 11.55 0.36
C LEU A 186 28.80 11.04 1.61
N ARG A 187 28.11 11.00 2.75
CA ARG A 187 28.71 10.60 4.05
C ARG A 187 28.90 9.10 4.22
N THR A 188 28.20 8.29 3.43
CA THR A 188 28.22 6.83 3.57
C THR A 188 28.82 6.10 2.37
N GLY A 189 29.30 6.86 1.38
CA GLY A 189 29.83 6.34 0.12
C GLY A 189 28.79 5.58 -0.69
N GLY A 190 27.54 6.07 -0.72
CA GLY A 190 26.44 5.53 -1.51
C GLY A 190 26.09 6.43 -2.71
N VAL A 191 25.01 6.09 -3.41
CA VAL A 191 24.45 6.88 -4.54
C VAL A 191 22.93 6.95 -4.44
N VAL A 192 22.35 8.07 -4.88
CA VAL A 192 20.88 8.28 -4.96
C VAL A 192 20.29 7.47 -6.12
#